data_AF-A0A2N2M3H3-F1
#
_entry.id   AF-A0A2N2M3H3-F1
#
_cell.length_a   1.000
_cell.length_b   1.000
_cell.length_c   1.000
_cell.angle_alpha   90.00
_cell.angle_beta   90.00
_cell.angle_gamma   90.00
#
_symmetry.space_group_name_H-M   'P 1'
#
loop_
_entity.id
_entity.type
_entity.pdbx_description
1 polymer ?
#
loop_
_entity_poly.entity_id
_entity_poly.type
_entity_poly.pdbx_seq_one_letter_code
_entity_poly.pdbx_strand_id
1 'polypeptide(L)'
;MANQMTEWGVGPKFTLYSVIYGVLMFGLTMYFKPLFKITLVPYEILVWIGIILIALGIPFYLFSLVPVMRAFKAGKLITDGVYGMCRHPVYAAWLLFFVPALALFINSWALLSVPFVMYLIARTLVTNEDIYLEKTFGQEYLTYKQNVPAFLPYGWLKRST
;
A
#
# COMPACT_ATOMS: atom_id res chain seq x y z
N MET A 1 23.70 14.76 11.34
CA MET A 1 22.48 15.47 10.89
C MET A 1 21.58 14.42 10.24
N ALA A 2 20.45 14.08 10.86
CA ALA A 2 19.49 13.17 10.21
C ALA A 2 18.95 13.88 8.96
N ASN A 3 19.07 13.26 7.79
CA ASN A 3 18.44 13.79 6.57
C ASN A 3 16.98 14.09 6.88
N GLN A 4 16.55 15.34 6.70
CA GLN A 4 15.16 15.72 6.84
C GLN A 4 14.34 14.89 5.85
N MET A 5 13.43 14.06 6.38
CA MET A 5 12.48 13.34 5.56
C MET A 5 11.45 14.34 5.04
N THR A 6 11.14 14.28 3.74
CA THR A 6 10.11 15.14 3.15
C THR A 6 8.72 14.69 3.63
N GLU A 7 7.70 15.57 3.54
CA GLU A 7 6.30 15.23 3.86
C GLU A 7 5.80 13.99 3.10
N TRP A 8 6.43 13.67 1.97
CA TRP A 8 6.08 12.58 1.08
C TRP A 8 6.91 11.30 1.30
N GLY A 9 7.90 11.33 2.20
CA GLY A 9 8.70 10.15 2.57
C GLY A 9 9.26 9.40 1.36
N VAL A 10 9.00 8.09 1.31
CA VAL A 10 9.38 7.24 0.15
C VAL A 10 8.25 7.09 -0.88
N GLY A 11 7.13 7.79 -0.68
CA GLY A 11 5.94 7.80 -1.53
C GLY A 11 6.23 8.02 -3.02
N PRO A 12 6.98 9.08 -3.40
CA PRO A 12 7.28 9.35 -4.79
C PRO A 12 8.06 8.23 -5.48
N LYS A 13 9.02 7.60 -4.78
CA LYS A 13 9.79 6.46 -5.30
C LYS A 13 8.90 5.23 -5.46
N PHE A 14 8.07 4.94 -4.47
CA PHE A 14 7.12 3.84 -4.52
C PHE A 14 6.15 3.99 -5.70
N THR A 15 5.55 5.17 -5.85
CA THR A 15 4.64 5.47 -6.97
C THR A 15 5.35 5.36 -8.31
N LEU A 16 6.56 5.91 -8.44
CA LEU A 16 7.34 5.84 -9.67
C LEU A 16 7.60 4.37 -10.08
N TYR A 17 8.08 3.53 -9.16
CA TYR A 17 8.32 2.12 -9.46
C TYR A 17 7.02 1.37 -9.78
N SER A 18 5.93 1.67 -9.07
CA SER A 18 4.64 1.06 -9.35
C SER A 18 4.10 1.43 -10.73
N VAL A 19 4.27 2.69 -11.16
CA VAL A 19 3.82 3.16 -12.48
C VAL A 19 4.68 2.53 -13.57
N ILE A 20 6.01 2.53 -13.43
CA ILE A 20 6.91 1.91 -14.41
C ILE A 20 6.55 0.43 -14.61
N TYR A 21 6.46 -0.32 -13.51
CA TYR A 21 6.15 -1.75 -13.59
C TYR A 21 4.71 -1.99 -14.08
N GLY A 22 3.75 -1.18 -13.63
CA GLY A 22 2.35 -1.27 -14.06
C GLY A 22 2.17 -1.00 -15.56
N VAL A 23 2.83 0.03 -16.10
CA VAL A 23 2.82 0.35 -17.54
C VAL A 23 3.47 -0.77 -18.35
N LEU A 24 4.58 -1.33 -17.89
CA LEU A 24 5.21 -2.48 -18.51
C LEU A 24 4.24 -3.67 -18.57
N MET A 25 3.63 -4.05 -17.46
CA MET A 25 2.69 -5.17 -17.39
C MET A 25 1.42 -4.92 -18.20
N PHE A 26 0.96 -3.68 -18.28
CA PHE A 26 -0.14 -3.28 -19.15
C PHE A 26 0.23 -3.44 -20.63
N GLY A 27 1.41 -2.98 -21.05
CA GLY A 27 1.92 -3.15 -22.41
C GLY A 27 2.02 -4.63 -22.80
N LEU A 28 2.58 -5.46 -21.92
CA LEU A 28 2.64 -6.92 -22.10
C LEU A 28 1.24 -7.54 -22.20
N THR A 29 0.30 -7.10 -21.34
CA THR A 29 -1.10 -7.53 -21.39
C THR A 29 -1.71 -7.23 -22.76
N MET A 30 -1.48 -6.05 -23.33
CA MET A 30 -2.05 -5.63 -24.61
C MET A 30 -1.41 -6.34 -25.80
N TYR A 31 -0.08 -6.53 -25.76
CA TYR A 31 0.67 -7.16 -26.84
C TYR A 31 0.38 -8.68 -26.96
N PHE A 32 0.29 -9.38 -25.83
CA PHE A 32 0.13 -10.84 -25.80
C PHE A 32 -1.34 -11.29 -25.61
N LYS A 33 -2.34 -10.47 -25.93
CA LYS A 33 -3.74 -10.92 -25.82
C LYS A 33 -4.00 -12.17 -26.68
N PRO A 34 -4.75 -13.19 -26.19
CA PRO A 34 -5.49 -13.24 -24.92
C PRO A 34 -4.73 -13.91 -23.76
N LEU A 35 -3.42 -14.14 -23.86
CA LEU A 35 -2.64 -14.96 -22.92
C LEU A 35 -2.85 -14.60 -21.44
N PHE A 36 -2.96 -13.30 -21.16
CA PHE A 36 -3.08 -12.78 -19.80
C PHE A 36 -4.52 -12.58 -19.31
N LYS A 37 -5.52 -12.94 -20.12
CA LYS A 37 -6.93 -12.78 -19.78
C LYS A 37 -7.34 -13.73 -18.65
N ILE A 38 -8.13 -13.24 -17.69
CA ILE A 38 -8.75 -14.11 -16.68
C ILE A 38 -9.96 -14.80 -17.35
N THR A 39 -9.89 -16.12 -17.51
CA THR A 39 -10.92 -16.93 -18.18
C THR A 39 -11.77 -17.75 -17.22
N LEU A 40 -11.28 -17.98 -15.99
CA LEU A 40 -11.96 -18.83 -14.99
C LEU A 40 -13.26 -18.21 -14.46
N VAL A 41 -13.35 -16.87 -14.45
CA VAL A 41 -14.44 -16.12 -13.82
C VAL A 41 -15.07 -15.17 -14.85
N PRO A 42 -16.40 -15.10 -14.96
CA PRO A 42 -17.10 -14.12 -15.79
C PRO A 42 -16.64 -12.69 -15.53
N TYR A 43 -16.51 -11.90 -16.59
CA TYR A 43 -15.98 -10.54 -16.50
C TYR A 43 -16.85 -9.64 -15.62
N GLU A 44 -18.17 -9.85 -15.61
CA GLU A 44 -19.13 -9.12 -14.79
C GLU A 44 -18.81 -9.27 -13.29
N ILE A 45 -18.44 -10.48 -12.87
CA ILE A 45 -18.05 -10.75 -11.48
C ILE A 45 -16.74 -10.04 -11.16
N LEU A 46 -15.76 -10.05 -12.08
CA LEU A 46 -14.50 -9.32 -11.90
C LEU A 46 -14.74 -7.81 -11.74
N VAL A 47 -15.66 -7.23 -12.52
CA VAL A 47 -16.05 -5.82 -12.41
C VAL A 47 -16.67 -5.53 -11.04
N TRP A 48 -17.61 -6.35 -10.57
CA TRP A 48 -18.21 -6.16 -9.24
C TRP A 48 -17.19 -6.25 -8.11
N ILE A 49 -16.26 -7.23 -8.17
CA ILE A 49 -15.17 -7.33 -7.20
C ILE A 49 -14.29 -6.07 -7.26
N GLY A 50 -13.94 -5.61 -8.47
CA GLY A 50 -13.18 -4.37 -8.65
C GLY A 50 -13.88 -3.15 -8.04
N ILE A 51 -15.19 -3.01 -8.24
CA ILE A 51 -16.00 -1.92 -7.63
C ILE A 51 -15.96 -2.00 -6.10
N ILE A 52 -16.15 -3.20 -5.53
CA ILE A 52 -16.08 -3.40 -4.08
C ILE A 52 -14.69 -3.02 -3.54
N LEU A 53 -13.62 -3.42 -4.24
CA LEU A 53 -12.26 -3.07 -3.85
C LEU A 53 -12.04 -1.54 -3.87
N ILE A 54 -12.53 -0.83 -4.89
CA ILE A 54 -12.45 0.64 -4.92
C ILE A 54 -13.28 1.26 -3.78
N ALA A 55 -14.51 0.78 -3.57
CA ALA A 55 -15.41 1.28 -2.53
C ALA A 55 -14.82 1.13 -1.12
N LEU A 56 -14.07 0.05 -0.86
CA LEU A 56 -13.34 -0.16 0.41
C LEU A 56 -12.00 0.57 0.44
N GLY A 57 -11.30 0.64 -0.68
CA GLY A 57 -9.97 1.24 -0.80
C GLY A 57 -9.96 2.75 -0.63
N ILE A 58 -10.94 3.47 -1.17
CA ILE A 58 -11.06 4.92 -1.04
C ILE A 58 -11.12 5.36 0.43
N PRO A 59 -12.08 4.90 1.27
CA PRO A 59 -12.13 5.32 2.67
C PRO A 59 -10.87 4.87 3.43
N PHE A 60 -10.38 3.65 3.19
CA PHE A 60 -9.14 3.17 3.82
C PHE A 60 -7.95 4.09 3.50
N TYR A 61 -7.80 4.50 2.24
CA TYR A 61 -6.76 5.44 1.81
C TYR A 61 -6.93 6.84 2.42
N LEU A 62 -8.14 7.39 2.43
CA LEU A 62 -8.40 8.72 2.99
C LEU A 62 -8.15 8.77 4.50
N PHE A 63 -8.60 7.76 5.23
CA PHE A 63 -8.32 7.59 6.67
C PHE A 63 -6.84 7.30 6.95
N SER A 64 -6.05 6.95 5.94
CA SER A 64 -4.60 6.81 6.05
C SER A 64 -3.88 8.12 5.77
N LEU A 65 -4.18 8.75 4.64
CA LEU A 65 -3.44 9.91 4.12
C LEU A 65 -3.68 11.17 4.96
N VAL A 66 -4.93 11.49 5.27
CA VAL A 66 -5.25 12.76 5.96
C VAL A 66 -4.64 12.80 7.38
N PRO A 67 -4.77 11.75 8.21
CA PRO A 67 -4.20 11.77 9.55
C PRO A 67 -2.67 11.82 9.56
N VAL A 68 -1.99 11.09 8.66
CA VAL A 68 -0.51 11.10 8.63
C VAL A 68 0.06 12.45 8.21
N MET A 69 -0.58 13.12 7.24
CA MET A 69 -0.16 14.48 6.85
C MET A 69 -0.31 15.46 8.01
N ARG A 70 -1.39 15.34 8.80
CA ARG A 70 -1.59 16.18 10.00
C ARG A 70 -0.58 15.85 11.09
N ALA A 71 -0.33 14.57 11.36
CA ALA A 71 0.62 14.10 12.36
C ALA A 71 2.05 14.53 12.02
N PHE A 72 2.46 14.40 10.75
CA PHE A 72 3.76 14.84 10.27
C PHE A 72 3.97 16.34 10.50
N LYS A 73 2.99 17.18 10.12
CA LYS A 73 3.05 18.64 10.34
C LYS A 73 3.08 19.02 11.82
N ALA A 74 2.44 18.23 12.68
CA ALA A 74 2.44 18.42 14.12
C ALA A 74 3.67 17.82 14.82
N GLY A 75 4.55 17.12 14.11
CA GLY A 75 5.69 16.41 14.71
C GLY A 75 5.26 15.30 15.67
N LYS A 76 4.10 14.66 15.43
CA LYS A 76 3.53 13.62 16.30
C LYS A 76 3.56 12.24 15.62
N LEU A 77 3.71 11.20 16.44
CA LEU A 77 3.52 9.83 16.00
C LEU A 77 2.03 9.48 16.01
N ILE A 78 1.56 8.83 14.94
CA ILE A 78 0.21 8.30 14.84
C ILE A 78 0.23 6.77 14.95
N THR A 79 -0.61 6.20 15.81
CA THR A 79 -0.65 4.75 16.09
C THR A 79 -2.08 4.19 16.23
N ASP A 80 -3.09 5.05 16.07
CA ASP A 80 -4.51 4.77 16.22
C ASP A 80 -5.23 4.71 14.86
N GLY A 81 -6.51 4.31 14.88
CA GLY A 81 -7.29 4.09 13.67
C GLY A 81 -6.60 3.09 12.74
N VAL A 82 -6.52 3.41 11.43
CA VAL A 82 -5.89 2.55 10.41
C VAL A 82 -4.40 2.29 10.66
N TYR A 83 -3.71 3.21 11.36
CA TYR A 83 -2.32 3.00 11.78
C TYR A 83 -2.20 1.95 12.89
N GLY A 84 -3.28 1.63 13.61
CA GLY A 84 -3.31 0.47 14.49
C GLY A 84 -3.43 -0.87 13.75
N MET A 85 -3.89 -0.86 12.49
CA MET A 85 -4.03 -2.07 11.67
C MET A 85 -2.72 -2.44 10.99
N CYS A 86 -2.01 -1.46 10.42
CA CYS A 86 -0.66 -1.61 9.86
C CYS A 86 0.07 -0.27 9.85
N ARG A 87 1.41 -0.31 9.80
CA ARG A 87 2.25 0.90 9.89
C ARG A 87 2.28 1.76 8.64
N HIS A 88 2.03 1.15 7.49
CA HIS A 88 2.16 1.75 6.16
C HIS A 88 0.82 1.67 5.39
N PRO A 89 -0.30 2.18 5.94
CA PRO A 89 -1.63 1.91 5.40
C PRO A 89 -1.89 2.64 4.07
N VAL A 90 -1.21 3.76 3.78
CA VAL A 90 -1.25 4.42 2.46
C VAL A 90 -0.74 3.47 1.36
N TYR A 91 0.39 2.80 1.61
CA TYR A 91 0.97 1.83 0.69
C TYR A 91 0.12 0.55 0.62
N ALA A 92 -0.39 0.09 1.77
CA ALA A 92 -1.30 -1.05 1.81
C ALA A 92 -2.58 -0.80 0.99
N ALA A 93 -3.12 0.42 1.00
CA ALA A 93 -4.30 0.78 0.23
C ALA A 93 -4.07 0.55 -1.28
N TRP A 94 -2.91 0.99 -1.76
CA TRP A 94 -2.49 0.82 -3.14
C TRP A 94 -2.33 -0.66 -3.52
N LEU A 95 -1.66 -1.43 -2.67
CA LEU A 95 -1.35 -2.85 -2.91
C LEU A 95 -2.59 -3.76 -2.82
N LEU A 96 -3.50 -3.49 -1.89
CA LEU A 96 -4.60 -4.40 -1.57
C LEU A 96 -5.90 -4.05 -2.30
N PHE A 97 -6.11 -2.79 -2.67
CA PHE A 97 -7.37 -2.33 -3.27
C PHE A 97 -7.19 -1.81 -4.68
N PHE A 98 -6.39 -0.76 -4.87
CA PHE A 98 -6.38 -0.02 -6.15
C PHE A 98 -5.77 -0.81 -7.31
N VAL A 99 -4.59 -1.40 -7.11
CA VAL A 99 -3.94 -2.15 -8.19
C VAL A 99 -4.69 -3.44 -8.51
N PRO A 100 -5.15 -4.24 -7.53
CA PRO A 100 -6.00 -5.39 -7.82
C PRO A 100 -7.29 -5.00 -8.55
N ALA A 101 -8.00 -3.94 -8.13
CA ALA A 101 -9.20 -3.48 -8.83
C ALA A 101 -8.92 -3.13 -10.30
N LEU A 102 -7.83 -2.42 -10.56
CA LEU A 102 -7.40 -2.06 -11.92
C LEU A 102 -7.09 -3.31 -12.77
N ALA A 103 -6.40 -4.30 -12.20
CA ALA A 103 -6.12 -5.56 -12.87
C ALA A 103 -7.40 -6.32 -13.26
N LEU A 104 -8.42 -6.29 -12.39
CA LEU A 104 -9.72 -6.91 -12.64
C LEU A 104 -10.51 -6.17 -13.73
N PHE A 105 -10.53 -4.84 -13.72
CA PHE A 105 -11.17 -4.04 -14.78
C PHE A 105 -10.51 -4.23 -16.15
N ILE A 106 -9.19 -4.38 -16.19
CA ILE A 106 -8.46 -4.67 -17.44
C ILE A 106 -8.59 -6.14 -17.84
N ASN A 107 -9.13 -6.98 -16.94
CA ASN A 107 -9.24 -8.44 -17.09
C ASN A 107 -7.88 -9.08 -17.38
N SER A 108 -6.89 -8.79 -16.54
CA SER A 108 -5.53 -9.31 -16.69
C SER A 108 -4.96 -9.86 -15.39
N TRP A 109 -4.67 -11.16 -15.36
CA TRP A 109 -4.00 -11.78 -14.21
C TRP A 109 -2.54 -11.33 -14.11
N ALA A 110 -1.91 -10.94 -15.22
CA ALA A 110 -0.54 -10.44 -15.23
C ALA A 110 -0.40 -9.14 -14.41
N LEU A 111 -1.42 -8.27 -14.44
CA LEU A 111 -1.42 -7.05 -13.61
C LEU A 111 -1.53 -7.33 -12.11
N LEU A 112 -1.99 -8.53 -11.70
CA LEU A 112 -1.97 -8.95 -10.30
C LEU A 112 -0.54 -9.26 -9.79
N SER A 113 0.47 -9.31 -10.66
CA SER A 113 1.87 -9.39 -10.21
C SER A 113 2.36 -8.06 -9.61
N VAL A 114 1.77 -6.93 -10.01
CA VAL A 114 2.16 -5.59 -9.56
C VAL A 114 2.10 -5.46 -8.03
N PRO A 115 1.01 -5.79 -7.32
CA PRO A 115 1.00 -5.69 -5.86
C PRO A 115 2.01 -6.63 -5.19
N PHE A 116 2.30 -7.79 -5.76
CA PHE A 116 3.31 -8.70 -5.22
C PHE A 116 4.73 -8.13 -5.33
N VAL A 117 5.12 -7.67 -6.52
CA VAL A 117 6.44 -7.06 -6.75
C VAL A 117 6.58 -5.77 -5.94
N MET A 118 5.55 -4.93 -5.94
CA MET A 118 5.55 -3.69 -5.18
C MET A 118 5.56 -3.91 -3.68
N TYR A 119 4.99 -5.00 -3.15
CA TYR A 119 5.15 -5.37 -1.75
C TYR A 119 6.63 -5.62 -1.39
N LEU A 120 7.36 -6.36 -2.24
CA LEU A 120 8.79 -6.61 -2.01
C LEU A 120 9.62 -5.33 -2.06
N ILE A 121 9.34 -4.45 -3.03
CA ILE A 121 9.99 -3.14 -3.16
C ILE A 121 9.61 -2.24 -1.97
N ALA A 122 8.35 -2.22 -1.55
CA ALA A 122 7.91 -1.40 -0.44
C ALA A 122 8.65 -1.77 0.84
N ARG A 123 8.88 -3.07 1.12
CA ARG A 123 9.63 -3.51 2.30
C ARG A 123 11.02 -2.89 2.38
N THR A 124 11.71 -2.71 1.25
CA THR A 124 13.04 -2.07 1.25
C THR A 124 12.91 -0.56 1.36
N LEU A 125 11.95 0.06 0.67
CA LEU A 125 11.75 1.51 0.72
C LEU A 125 11.37 2.01 2.11
N VAL A 126 10.39 1.37 2.76
CA VAL A 126 9.90 1.81 4.08
C VAL A 126 10.94 1.65 5.19
N THR A 127 12.02 0.89 4.96
CA THR A 127 13.12 0.77 5.93
C THR A 127 13.71 2.15 6.26
N ASN A 128 13.79 3.05 5.28
CA ASN A 128 14.27 4.42 5.51
C ASN A 128 13.28 5.25 6.32
N GLU A 129 11.97 5.07 6.11
CA GLU A 129 10.93 5.71 6.93
C GLU A 129 10.98 5.19 8.36
N ASP A 130 11.10 3.87 8.56
CA ASP A 130 11.23 3.24 9.87
C ASP A 130 12.45 3.77 10.62
N ILE A 131 13.62 3.86 9.98
CA ILE A 131 14.85 4.41 10.59
C ILE A 131 14.65 5.87 11.00
N TYR A 132 13.97 6.67 10.18
CA TYR A 132 13.67 8.06 10.52
C TYR A 132 12.72 8.15 11.73
N LEU A 133 11.67 7.34 11.76
CA LEU A 133 10.70 7.31 12.85
C LEU A 133 11.33 6.80 14.15
N GLU A 134 12.21 5.79 14.08
CA GLU A 134 13.01 5.33 15.23
C GLU A 134 13.88 6.44 15.82
N LYS A 135 14.56 7.22 14.96
CA LYS A 135 15.38 8.35 15.40
C LYS A 135 14.56 9.51 15.96
N THR A 136 13.33 9.70 15.49
CA THR A 136 12.48 10.86 15.84
C THR A 136 11.66 10.61 17.10
N PHE A 137 11.11 9.40 17.25
CA PHE A 137 10.17 9.06 18.31
C PHE A 137 10.70 8.00 19.30
N GLY A 138 11.87 7.41 19.02
CA GLY A 138 12.56 6.51 19.94
C GLY A 138 11.71 5.32 20.38
N GLN A 139 11.60 5.13 21.69
CA GLN A 139 10.94 3.96 22.30
C GLN A 139 9.46 3.86 21.95
N GLU A 140 8.77 4.99 21.75
CA GLU A 140 7.36 5.00 21.37
C GLU A 140 7.15 4.30 20.03
N TYR A 141 7.98 4.64 19.04
CA TYR A 141 7.92 4.01 17.72
C TYR A 141 8.41 2.56 17.74
N LEU A 142 9.44 2.22 18.52
CA LEU A 142 9.89 0.83 18.65
C LEU A 142 8.78 -0.08 19.22
N THR A 143 8.05 0.42 20.23
CA THR A 143 6.91 -0.30 20.82
C THR A 143 5.78 -0.47 19.80
N TYR A 144 5.47 0.58 19.05
CA TYR A 144 4.52 0.51 17.95
C TYR A 144 4.95 -0.50 16.86
N LYS A 145 6.24 -0.49 16.49
CA LYS A 145 6.85 -1.37 15.48
C LYS A 145 6.76 -2.86 15.84
N GLN A 146 6.86 -3.21 17.11
CA GLN A 146 6.76 -4.61 17.56
C GLN A 146 5.32 -5.14 17.50
N ASN A 147 4.36 -4.26 17.78
CA ASN A 147 2.95 -4.63 17.95
C ASN A 147 2.14 -4.55 16.65
N VAL A 148 2.53 -3.68 15.71
CA VAL A 148 1.76 -3.42 14.49
C VAL A 148 2.53 -3.88 13.24
N PRO A 149 1.93 -4.71 12.36
CA PRO A 149 2.58 -5.19 11.14
C PRO A 149 2.83 -4.05 10.14
N ALA A 150 3.77 -4.24 9.22
CA ALA A 150 4.13 -3.20 8.26
C ALA A 150 2.98 -2.86 7.29
N PHE A 151 2.45 -3.85 6.54
CA PHE A 151 1.50 -3.60 5.44
C PHE A 151 0.16 -4.31 5.57
N LEU A 152 0.14 -5.52 6.10
CA LEU A 152 -1.09 -6.31 6.18
C LEU A 152 -1.94 -5.81 7.36
N PRO A 153 -3.19 -5.38 7.14
CA PRO A 153 -3.98 -4.65 8.13
C PRO A 153 -4.67 -5.58 9.15
N TYR A 154 -3.89 -6.37 9.89
CA TYR A 154 -4.39 -7.27 10.94
C TYR A 154 -3.88 -6.93 12.35
N GLY A 155 -3.17 -5.81 12.53
CA GLY A 155 -2.51 -5.45 13.79
C GLY A 155 -3.38 -5.45 15.03
N TRP A 156 -4.68 -5.12 14.88
CA TRP A 156 -5.63 -5.18 16.00
C TRP A 156 -5.81 -6.58 16.58
N LEU A 157 -5.69 -7.63 15.76
CA LEU A 157 -5.78 -9.02 16.22
C LEU A 157 -4.56 -9.45 17.05
N LYS A 158 -3.45 -8.71 16.94
CA LYS A 158 -2.19 -9.01 17.65
C LYS A 158 -2.10 -8.30 19.01
N ARG A 159 -2.92 -7.26 19.26
CA ARG A 159 -2.89 -6.47 20.50
C ARG A 159 -3.65 -7.11 21.67
N SER A 160 -4.39 -8.20 21.46
CA SER A 160 -5.28 -8.81 22.46
C SER A 160 -4.71 -10.03 23.19
N THR A 161 -3.39 -10.20 23.20
CA THR A 161 -2.64 -11.21 23.97
C THR A 161 -1.52 -10.56 24.74
#